data_AF-A0A9D0Z9Z6-F1
#
_entry.id   AF-A0A9D0Z9Z6-F1
#
_cell.length_a   1.000
_cell.length_b   1.000
_cell.length_c   1.000
_cell.angle_alpha   90.00
_cell.angle_beta   90.00
_cell.angle_gamma   90.00
#
_symmetry.space_group_name_H-M   'P 1'
#
loop_
_entity.id
_entity.type
_entity.pdbx_description
1 polymer ?
#
loop_
_entity_poly.entity_id
_entity_poly.type
_entity_poly.pdbx_seq_one_letter_code
_entity_poly.pdbx_strand_id
1 'polypeptide(L)' 'MSEKILIVDDEVEIADLIEVYLKNENYIVFKFYTATEALECINTTMLDLAILDIMLP' A
#
# COMPACT_ATOMS: atom_id res chain seq x y z
N MET A 1 12.98 0.92 -13.45
CA MET A 1 12.46 1.75 -12.35
C MET A 1 11.57 0.84 -11.54
N SER A 2 11.64 0.89 -10.22
CA SER A 2 10.70 0.11 -9.40
C SER A 2 9.40 0.90 -9.27
N GLU A 3 8.29 0.32 -9.70
CA GLU A 3 6.96 0.88 -9.57
C GLU A 3 6.59 1.00 -8.08
N LYS A 4 5.86 2.07 -7.75
CA LYS A 4 5.45 2.43 -6.39
C LYS A 4 3.99 2.02 -6.18
N ILE A 5 3.79 1.09 -5.25
CA ILE A 5 2.48 0.50 -4.96
C ILE A 5 2.05 0.93 -3.56
N LEU A 6 0.82 1.44 -3.48
CA LEU A 6 0.13 1.72 -2.22
C LEU A 6 -0.71 0.53 -1.80
N ILE A 7 -0.67 0.16 -0.52
CA ILE A 7 -1.55 -0.82 0.11
C ILE A 7 -2.28 -0.13 1.26
N VAL A 8 -3.60 -0.25 1.30
CA VAL A 8 -4.42 0.23 2.41
C VAL A 8 -5.36 -0.89 2.84
N ASP A 9 -5.15 -1.40 4.05
CA ASP A 9 -5.85 -2.54 4.62
C ASP A 9 -5.70 -2.46 6.15
N ASP A 10 -6.78 -2.57 6.92
CA ASP A 10 -6.72 -2.52 8.39
C ASP A 10 -6.23 -3.84 9.00
N GLU A 11 -6.25 -4.93 8.24
CA GLU A 11 -5.68 -6.22 8.61
C GLU A 11 -4.17 -6.25 8.36
N VAL A 12 -3.39 -6.05 9.43
CA VAL A 12 -1.92 -6.04 9.39
C VAL A 12 -1.32 -7.28 8.74
N GLU A 13 -1.88 -8.46 9.02
CA GLU A 13 -1.36 -9.73 8.50
C GLU A 13 -1.49 -9.83 6.97
N ILE A 14 -2.61 -9.36 6.41
CA ILE A 14 -2.83 -9.34 4.95
C ILE A 14 -1.88 -8.34 4.30
N ALA A 15 -1.80 -7.13 4.86
CA ALA A 15 -0.97 -6.06 4.32
C ALA A 15 0.53 -6.42 4.34
N ASP A 16 1.01 -7.06 5.42
CA ASP A 16 2.37 -7.60 5.54
C ASP A 16 2.64 -8.68 4.48
N LEU A 17 1.70 -9.61 4.29
CA LEU A 17 1.83 -10.69 3.32
C LEU A 17 1.98 -10.13 1.89
N ILE A 18 1.10 -9.21 1.49
CA ILE A 18 1.13 -8.59 0.17
C ILE A 18 2.45 -7.82 -0.03
N GLU A 19 2.88 -7.07 0.98
CA GLU A 19 4.15 -6.34 0.95
C GLU A 19 5.34 -7.27 0.69
N VAL A 20 5.41 -8.43 1.34
CA VAL A 20 6.49 -9.41 1.13
C VAL A 20 6.54 -9.87 -0.32
N TYR A 21 5.39 -10.21 -0.92
CA TYR A 21 5.33 -10.64 -2.33
C TYR A 21 5.77 -9.53 -3.28
N LEU A 22 5.30 -8.29 -3.08
CA LEU A 22 5.64 -7.18 -3.95
C LEU A 22 7.11 -6.76 -3.81
N LYS A 23 7.66 -6.77 -2.60
CA LYS A 23 9.09 -6.48 -2.38
C LYS A 23 9.99 -7.54 -3.01
N ASN A 24 9.59 -8.81 -3.00
CA ASN A 24 10.33 -9.89 -3.68
C ASN A 24 10.42 -9.67 -5.20
N GLU A 25 9.40 -9.04 -5.81
CA GLU A 25 9.38 -8.64 -7.21
C GLU A 25 10.01 -7.24 -7.45
N ASN A 26 10.75 -6.71 -6.48
CA ASN A 26 11.47 -5.44 -6.54
C ASN A 26 10.58 -4.17 -6.65
N TYR A 27 9.30 -4.23 -6.25
CA TYR A 27 8.44 -3.05 -6.13
C TYR A 27 8.73 -2.23 -4.87
N ILE A 28 8.40 -0.93 -4.92
CA ILE A 28 8.43 -0.05 -3.75
C ILE A 28 7.04 -0.03 -3.14
N VAL A 29 6.91 -0.49 -1.90
CA VAL A 29 5.62 -0.61 -1.22
C VAL A 29 5.45 0.49 -0.18
N PHE A 30 4.31 1.18 -0.24
CA PHE A 30 3.81 2.11 0.77
C PHE A 30 2.56 1.49 1.38
N LYS A 31 2.57 1.20 2.68
CA LYS A 31 1.49 0.49 3.35
C LYS A 31 0.94 1.34 4.50
N PHE A 32 -0.38 1.40 4.60
CA PHE A 32 -1.11 2.12 5.63
C PHE A 32 -2.30 1.30 6.11
N TYR A 33 -2.72 1.53 7.35
CA TYR A 33 -3.85 0.82 7.96
C TYR A 33 -5.09 1.70 8.08
N THR A 34 -4.99 2.95 7.64
CA THR A 34 -6.07 3.93 7.68
C THR A 34 -6.09 4.76 6.40
N ALA A 35 -7.30 5.17 5.99
CA ALA A 35 -7.48 6.02 4.81
C ALA A 35 -6.78 7.38 4.95
N THR A 36 -6.75 7.94 6.17
CA THR A 36 -6.15 9.27 6.42
C THR A 36 -4.66 9.28 6.10
N GLU A 37 -3.90 8.32 6.62
CA GLU A 37 -2.46 8.22 6.37
C GLU A 37 -2.17 7.93 4.89
N ALA A 38 -2.99 7.08 4.26
CA ALA A 38 -2.88 6.80 2.84
C ALA A 38 -3.11 8.05 1.98
N LEU A 39 -4.10 8.88 2.33
CA LEU A 39 -4.39 10.14 1.64
C LEU A 39 -3.23 11.14 1.77
N GLU A 40 -2.58 11.23 2.93
CA GLU A 40 -1.39 12.06 3.10
C GLU A 40 -0.23 11.60 2.18
N CYS A 41 -0.06 10.28 2.03
CA CYS A 41 0.92 9.71 1.11
C CYS A 41 0.60 10.02 -0.36
N ILE A 42 -0.66 9.82 -0.78
CA ILE A 42 -1.11 10.10 -2.16
C ILE A 42 -0.86 11.56 -2.55
N ASN A 43 -1.04 12.50 -1.62
CA ASN A 43 -0.82 13.93 -1.89
C ASN A 43 0.67 14.32 -2.04
N THR A 44 1.58 13.49 -1.54
CA THR A 44 3.03 13.79 -1.50
C THR A 44 3.86 12.90 -2.41
N THR A 45 3.29 11.78 -2.85
CA THR A 45 4.00 10.73 -3.58
C THR A 45 3.22 10.33 -4.83
N MET A 46 3.89 10.35 -5.99
CA MET A 46 3.35 9.77 -7.21
C MET A 46 3.40 8.24 -7.11
N LEU A 47 2.25 7.61 -7.18
CA LEU A 47 2.02 6.17 -7.08
C LEU A 47 1.58 5.62 -8.44
N ASP A 48 1.97 4.39 -8.75
CA ASP A 48 1.66 3.72 -10.01
C ASP A 48 0.45 2.79 -9.90
N LEU A 49 0.21 2.24 -8.70
CA LEU A 49 -0.89 1.33 -8.39
C LEU A 49 -1.32 1.48 -6.92
N ALA A 50 -2.60 1.26 -6.63
CA ALA A 50 -3.13 1.15 -5.28
C ALA A 50 -3.93 -0.15 -5.11
N ILE A 51 -3.73 -0.83 -3.98
CA ILE A 51 -4.47 -1.98 -3.51
C ILE A 51 -5.21 -1.53 -2.26
N LEU A 52 -6.53 -1.61 -2.27
CA LEU A 52 -7.40 -1.09 -1.21
C LEU A 52 -8.30 -2.22 -0.73
N ASP A 53 -8.37 -2.42 0.59
CA ASP A 53 -9.40 -3.24 1.18
C ASP A 53 -10.78 -2.54 1.09
N ILE A 54 -11.80 -3.35 0.82
CA ILE A 54 -13.19 -2.93 0.65
C ILE A 54 -13.89 -2.83 2.02
N MET A 55 -13.42 -3.60 3.01
CA MET A 55 -14.02 -3.68 4.33
C MET A 55 -13.50 -2.62 5.32
N LEU A 56 -12.59 -1.75 4.87
CA LEU A 56 -12.15 -0.56 5.61
C LEU A 56 -13.36 0.26 6.13
N PRO A 57 -13.41 0.58 7.44
CA PRO A 57 -14.49 1.35 8.04
C PRO A 57 -14.52 2.84 7.65
#